data_AF-A0A970YRK7-F1
#
_entry.id   AF-A0A970YRK7-F1
#
_cell.length_a   1.000
_cell.length_b   1.000
_cell.length_c   1.000
_cell.angle_alpha   90.00
_cell.angle_beta   90.00
_cell.angle_gamma   90.00
#
_symmetry.space_group_name_H-M   'P 1'
#
loop_
_entity.id
_entity.type
_entity.pdbx_description
1 polymer ?
#
loop_
_entity_poly.entity_id
_entity_poly.type
_entity_poly.pdbx_seq_one_letter_code
_entity_poly.pdbx_strand_id
1 'polypeptide(L)' 'MYAKRTIFDLALPYIMADIPITKEKLSQYGQGGLCLDCDLCTFPNCCFGK' A
#
# COMPACT_ATOMS: atom_id res chain seq x y z
N MET A 1 6.47 -8.82 -9.43
CA MET A 1 6.72 -9.03 -7.99
C MET A 1 5.51 -9.74 -7.40
N TYR A 2 5.63 -11.03 -7.07
CA TYR A 2 4.58 -11.75 -6.33
C TYR A 2 4.90 -11.64 -4.84
N ALA A 3 4.37 -10.59 -4.19
CA ALA A 3 4.33 -10.50 -2.74
C ALA A 3 2.93 -10.89 -2.27
N LYS A 4 2.82 -11.49 -1.08
CA LYS A 4 1.53 -11.89 -0.50
C LYS A 4 0.59 -10.69 -0.29
N ARG A 5 1.16 -9.49 -0.11
CA ARG A 5 0.45 -8.21 -0.03
C ARG A 5 0.56 -7.44 -1.34
N THR A 6 -0.54 -6.82 -1.75
CA THR A 6 -0.66 -6.11 -3.03
C THR A 6 -0.95 -4.62 -2.82
N ILE A 7 -1.00 -3.86 -3.92
CA ILE A 7 -1.40 -2.45 -3.89
C ILE A 7 -2.79 -2.24 -3.27
N PHE A 8 -3.66 -3.26 -3.30
CA PHE A 8 -5.00 -3.18 -2.74
C PHE A 8 -4.97 -3.16 -1.20
N ASP A 9 -4.00 -3.83 -0.57
CA ASP A 9 -3.80 -3.77 0.88
C ASP A 9 -3.35 -2.38 1.35
N LEU A 10 -2.63 -1.63 0.49
CA LEU A 10 -2.27 -0.24 0.75
C LEU A 10 -3.47 0.71 0.57
N ALA A 11 -4.36 0.42 -0.38
CA ALA A 11 -5.53 1.24 -0.67
C ALA A 11 -6.67 1.02 0.34
N LEU A 12 -6.82 -0.21 0.85
CA LEU A 12 -7.92 -0.60 1.73
C LEU A 12 -8.11 0.30 2.96
N PRO A 13 -7.06 0.69 3.72
CA PRO A 13 -7.21 1.56 4.89
C PRO A 13 -7.73 2.95 4.54
N TYR A 14 -7.37 3.48 3.37
CA TYR A 14 -7.86 4.79 2.93
C TYR A 14 -9.33 4.74 2.53
N ILE A 15 -9.77 3.65 1.89
CA ILE A 15 -11.19 3.43 1.57
C ILE A 15 -12.00 3.31 2.86
N MET A 16 -11.51 2.55 3.84
CA MET A 16 -12.16 2.41 5.15
C MET A 16 -12.21 3.72 5.94
N ALA A 17 -11.25 4.62 5.71
CA ALA A 17 -11.20 5.95 6.31
C ALA A 17 -12.01 7.00 5.52
N ASP A 18 -12.74 6.62 4.47
CA ASP A 18 -13.47 7.52 3.57
C ASP A 18 -12.58 8.59 2.91
N ILE A 19 -11.29 8.30 2.78
CA ILE A 19 -10.31 9.21 2.19
C ILE A 19 -10.26 8.96 0.68
N PRO A 20 -10.52 9.97 -0.16
CA PRO A 20 -10.47 9.79 -1.61
C PRO A 20 -9.06 9.43 -2.06
N ILE A 21 -8.95 8.29 -2.76
CA ILE A 21 -7.69 7.87 -3.39
C ILE A 21 -7.62 8.49 -4.78
N THR A 22 -6.65 9.37 -5.02
CA THR A 22 -6.40 9.94 -6.35
C THR A 22 -5.56 9.00 -7.22
N LYS A 23 -5.65 9.19 -8.53
CA LYS A 23 -4.84 8.45 -9.51
C LYS A 23 -3.34 8.63 -9.27
N GLU A 24 -2.89 9.82 -8.83
CA GLU A 24 -1.45 10.01 -8.54
C GLU A 24 -1.00 9.12 -7.37
N LYS A 25 -1.85 8.95 -6.35
CA LYS A 25 -1.55 8.12 -5.18
C LYS A 25 -1.44 6.63 -5.55
N LEU A 26 -2.35 6.13 -6.38
CA LEU A 26 -2.28 4.76 -6.93
C LEU A 26 -1.07 4.58 -7.84
N SER A 27 -0.72 5.59 -8.64
CA SER A 27 0.44 5.54 -9.53
C SER A 27 1.75 5.44 -8.74
N GLN A 28 1.85 6.10 -7.57
CA GLN A 28 2.99 5.96 -6.66
C GLN A 28 3.13 4.54 -6.10
N TYR A 29 2.02 3.88 -5.75
CA TYR A 29 2.03 2.48 -5.33
C TYR A 29 2.40 1.50 -6.47
N GLY A 30 2.28 1.92 -7.73
CA GLY A 30 2.63 1.13 -8.91
C GLY A 30 4.13 0.93 -9.12
N GLN A 31 4.99 1.87 -8.68
CA GLN A 31 6.43 1.62 -8.65
C GLN A 31 6.81 0.56 -7.62
N GLY A 32 6.00 0.43 -6.54
CA GLY A 32 6.14 -0.60 -5.52
C GLY A 32 7.42 -0.47 -4.70
N GLY A 33 7.27 -0.38 -3.38
CA GLY A 33 8.37 -0.59 -2.46
C GLY A 33 8.68 -2.07 -2.27
N LEU A 34 9.78 -2.37 -1.58
CA LEU A 34 10.13 -3.76 -1.26
C LEU A 34 9.22 -4.25 -0.11
N CYS A 35 8.47 -5.33 -0.34
CA CYS A 35 7.78 -6.01 0.75
C CYS A 35 8.80 -6.82 1.55
N LEU A 36 8.91 -6.57 2.85
CA LEU A 36 9.86 -7.24 3.75
C LEU A 36 9.26 -8.50 4.43
N ASP A 37 8.06 -8.92 3.99
CA ASP A 37 7.29 -10.03 4.57
C ASP A 37 7.17 -9.96 6.11
N CYS A 38 6.92 -8.77 6.65
CA CYS A 38 6.71 -8.60 8.08
C CYS A 38 5.42 -9.31 8.56
N ASP A 39 5.45 -9.83 9.79
CA ASP A 39 4.29 -10.46 10.43
C ASP A 39 3.11 -9.49 10.56
N LEU A 40 3.40 -8.24 10.97
CA LEU A 40 2.44 -7.16 11.11
C LEU A 40 2.78 -6.01 10.14
N CYS A 41 1.83 -5.62 9.29
CA CYS A 41 1.96 -4.43 8.46
C CYS A 41 1.55 -3.18 9.25
N THR A 42 2.45 -2.21 9.33
CA THR A 42 2.17 -0.89 9.91
C THR A 42 1.87 0.11 8.80
N PHE A 43 0.58 0.39 8.58
CA PHE A 43 0.15 1.49 7.72
C PHE A 43 0.04 2.79 8.54
N PRO A 44 0.44 3.97 8.02
CA PRO A 44 0.95 4.25 6.69
C PRO A 44 2.48 4.06 6.52
N ASN A 45 3.19 3.70 7.59
CA ASN A 45 4.66 3.64 7.61
C ASN A 45 5.25 2.36 6.97
N CYS A 46 4.56 1.78 5.97
CA CYS A 46 4.97 0.55 5.33
C CYS A 46 5.92 0.85 4.16
N CYS A 47 7.12 0.26 4.19
CA CYS A 47 8.12 0.41 3.12
C CYS A 47 7.64 -0.07 1.73
N PHE A 48 6.51 -0.77 1.66
CA PHE A 48 5.90 -1.23 0.40
C PHE A 48 5.19 -0.10 -0.38
N GLY A 49 4.66 0.91 0.32
CA GLY A 49 3.92 2.01 -0.31
C GLY A 49 4.76 3.24 -0.66
N LYS A 50 5.90 3.40 0.02
CA LYS A 50 6.72 4.61 0.11
C LYS A 50 6.00 5.82 0.73
#